data_AF-J9D9D9-F1
#
_entry.id   AF-J9D9D9-F1
#
_cell.length_a   1.000
_cell.length_b   1.000
_cell.length_c   1.000
_cell.angle_alpha   90.00
_cell.angle_beta   90.00
_cell.angle_gamma   90.00
#
_symmetry.space_group_name_H-M   'P 1'
#
loop_
_entity.id
_entity.type
_entity.pdbx_description
1 polymer ?
#
loop_
_entity_poly.entity_id
_entity_poly.type
_entity_poly.pdbx_seq_one_letter_code
_entity_poly.pdbx_strand_id
1 'polypeptide(L)'
;MFTRMKTIQTFIFLLLITNFRRFSSQNDEIKESEQFYKNLNNLVKTKCFSRIRINLDQPCRKVDLMKKCTFKSCHVPRIETLDPEFTKNLVCRFGIEENNQCKYFDPSDKNLSFVDLNVAKQTFTNYHKGAFDIWEAIYKEIEDNTNLYRLISGIHYSIFVHISFFYKSVGPGYLSNPIYYLKKKNSAHFKNLIFAENFVKGVVGRLQINHFRCSLEMEDQHVDQLSDIVAYLRSHRNIKFNDNLSLSELNTLENKIFEAINCIECEKCKLWGLIQFRGLFIAIKLQTTQNSSCLPGDELIYLTHLLHKLTSSISYVKIMEKYKYPLVDFFKYYSIEISTIIISLTVFFTFNKFNKHLDIKRKPVNKDQ
;
A
#
# COMPACT_ATOMS: atom_id res chain seq x y z
N MET A 1 8.13 -58.83 -12.05
CA MET A 1 8.24 -57.95 -10.86
C MET A 1 9.24 -56.81 -11.05
N PHE A 2 10.39 -57.03 -11.71
CA PHE A 2 11.41 -56.01 -11.98
C PHE A 2 11.01 -54.84 -12.92
N THR A 3 10.08 -55.06 -13.86
CA THR A 3 9.59 -54.01 -14.77
C THR A 3 8.64 -53.00 -14.13
N ARG A 4 7.99 -53.36 -13.02
CA ARG A 4 7.05 -52.50 -12.27
C ARG A 4 7.76 -51.58 -11.28
N MET A 5 8.95 -51.97 -10.79
CA MET A 5 9.78 -51.13 -9.91
C MET A 5 10.45 -49.98 -10.67
N LYS A 6 10.93 -50.20 -11.91
CA LYS A 6 11.56 -49.14 -12.71
C LYS A 6 10.60 -48.01 -13.05
N THR A 7 9.33 -48.31 -13.33
CA THR A 7 8.27 -47.32 -13.64
C THR A 7 7.90 -46.48 -12.41
N ILE A 8 7.85 -47.08 -11.22
CA ILE A 8 7.58 -46.34 -9.97
C ILE A 8 8.75 -45.41 -9.63
N GLN A 9 10.00 -45.85 -9.83
CA GLN A 9 11.18 -45.02 -9.60
C GLN A 9 11.27 -43.83 -10.58
N THR A 10 10.92 -44.03 -11.86
CA THR A 10 10.86 -42.91 -12.82
C THR A 10 9.73 -41.94 -12.49
N PHE A 11 8.57 -42.44 -12.04
CA PHE A 11 7.43 -41.61 -11.66
C PHE A 11 7.71 -40.77 -10.40
N ILE A 12 8.35 -41.35 -9.38
CA ILE A 12 8.78 -40.63 -8.18
C ILE A 12 9.87 -39.59 -8.53
N PHE A 13 10.82 -39.92 -9.40
CA PHE A 13 11.85 -38.98 -9.84
C PHE A 13 11.25 -37.82 -10.66
N LEU A 14 10.29 -38.09 -11.55
CA LEU A 14 9.55 -37.06 -12.29
C LEU A 14 8.68 -36.19 -11.35
N LEU A 15 8.04 -36.77 -10.34
CA LEU A 15 7.30 -36.03 -9.31
C LEU A 15 8.23 -35.16 -8.45
N LEU A 16 9.42 -35.64 -8.11
CA LEU A 16 10.42 -34.87 -7.36
C LEU A 16 10.98 -33.73 -8.21
N ILE A 17 11.28 -33.95 -9.50
CA ILE A 17 11.75 -32.88 -10.41
C ILE A 17 10.65 -31.85 -10.66
N THR A 18 9.40 -32.26 -10.86
CA THR A 18 8.29 -31.33 -11.07
C THR A 18 7.97 -30.53 -9.80
N ASN A 19 8.01 -31.15 -8.63
CA ASN A 19 7.86 -30.43 -7.35
C ASN A 19 9.05 -29.51 -7.05
N PHE A 20 10.28 -29.92 -7.36
CA PHE A 20 11.47 -29.08 -7.16
C PHE A 20 11.49 -27.89 -8.13
N ARG A 21 11.14 -28.09 -9.40
CA ARG A 21 10.98 -26.99 -10.37
C ARG A 21 9.85 -26.04 -9.97
N ARG A 22 8.73 -26.56 -9.48
CA ARG A 22 7.60 -25.75 -8.98
C ARG A 22 7.98 -24.95 -7.74
N PHE A 23 8.74 -25.53 -6.81
CA PHE A 23 9.25 -24.84 -5.63
C PHE A 23 10.31 -23.77 -5.97
N SER A 24 11.20 -24.03 -6.93
CA SER A 24 12.15 -23.03 -7.44
C SER A 24 11.44 -21.85 -8.09
N SER A 25 10.51 -22.12 -9.02
CA SER A 25 9.71 -21.09 -9.70
C SER A 25 8.93 -20.22 -8.71
N GLN A 26 8.37 -20.83 -7.65
CA GLN A 26 7.64 -20.10 -6.63
C GLN A 26 8.55 -19.20 -5.77
N ASN A 27 9.76 -19.65 -5.44
CA ASN A 27 10.74 -18.82 -4.71
C ASN A 27 11.27 -17.66 -5.54
N ASP A 28 11.42 -17.84 -6.85
CA ASP A 28 11.88 -16.80 -7.76
C ASP A 28 10.79 -15.74 -7.96
N GLU A 29 9.52 -16.13 -8.17
CA GLU A 29 8.38 -15.20 -8.23
C GLU A 29 8.21 -14.36 -6.94
N ILE A 30 8.45 -14.98 -5.77
CA ILE A 30 8.38 -14.28 -4.48
C ILE A 30 9.48 -13.22 -4.38
N LYS A 31 10.73 -13.58 -4.70
CA LYS A 31 11.86 -12.64 -4.67
C LYS A 31 11.67 -11.48 -5.66
N GLU A 32 11.18 -11.76 -6.85
CA GLU A 32 10.93 -10.76 -7.87
C GLU A 32 9.84 -9.77 -7.43
N SER A 33 8.75 -10.28 -6.84
CA SER A 33 7.69 -9.45 -6.27
C SER A 33 8.17 -8.59 -5.09
N GLU A 34 9.09 -9.09 -4.25
CA GLU A 34 9.68 -8.32 -3.15
C GLU A 34 10.58 -7.20 -3.66
N GLN A 35 11.42 -7.48 -4.66
CA GLN A 35 12.31 -6.50 -5.26
C GLN A 35 11.52 -5.38 -5.94
N PHE A 36 10.47 -5.72 -6.70
CA PHE A 36 9.54 -4.74 -7.28
C PHE A 36 8.98 -3.79 -6.22
N TYR A 37 8.45 -4.36 -5.12
CA TYR A 37 7.89 -3.56 -4.04
C TYR A 37 8.93 -2.64 -3.39
N LYS A 38 10.15 -3.14 -3.19
CA LYS A 38 11.26 -2.37 -2.62
C LYS A 38 11.63 -1.19 -3.53
N ASN A 39 11.77 -1.41 -4.84
CA ASN A 39 12.06 -0.35 -5.81
C ASN A 39 10.97 0.72 -5.81
N LEU A 40 9.70 0.31 -5.90
CA LEU A 40 8.55 1.21 -5.86
C LEU A 40 8.49 2.03 -4.56
N ASN A 41 8.70 1.39 -3.41
CA ASN A 41 8.71 2.05 -2.09
C ASN A 41 9.88 3.02 -1.92
N ASN A 42 11.03 2.76 -2.55
CA ASN A 42 12.16 3.67 -2.53
C ASN A 42 11.86 4.89 -3.42
N LEU A 43 11.34 4.66 -4.62
CA LEU A 43 11.00 5.72 -5.58
C LEU A 43 10.05 6.76 -4.97
N VAL A 44 8.95 6.34 -4.34
CA VAL A 44 7.96 7.26 -3.75
C VAL A 44 8.47 8.07 -2.56
N LYS A 45 9.59 7.67 -1.94
CA LYS A 45 10.21 8.37 -0.82
C LYS A 45 11.23 9.42 -1.25
N THR A 46 11.68 9.38 -2.50
CA THR A 46 12.60 10.36 -3.07
C THR A 46 12.01 11.77 -2.99
N LYS A 47 12.85 12.80 -2.94
CA LYS A 47 12.37 14.19 -2.91
C LYS A 47 11.47 14.51 -4.12
N CYS A 48 11.75 13.90 -5.27
CA CYS A 48 10.97 14.07 -6.49
C CYS A 48 9.52 13.59 -6.37
N PHE A 49 9.32 12.35 -5.91
CA PHE A 49 7.97 11.78 -5.83
C PHE A 49 7.25 12.12 -4.52
N SER A 50 7.96 12.42 -3.44
CA SER A 50 7.33 12.74 -2.15
C SER A 50 6.79 14.16 -2.08
N ARG A 51 7.37 15.11 -2.83
CA ARG A 51 6.99 16.53 -2.83
C ARG A 51 6.00 16.80 -3.94
N ILE A 52 4.72 16.87 -3.59
CA ILE A 52 3.64 17.01 -4.57
C ILE A 52 3.03 18.41 -4.58
N ARG A 53 2.74 18.91 -5.77
CA ARG A 53 2.04 20.17 -6.01
C ARG A 53 0.53 19.91 -6.06
N ILE A 54 -0.21 20.46 -5.11
CA ILE A 54 -1.66 20.20 -5.00
C ILE A 54 -2.40 21.41 -4.42
N ASN A 55 -3.60 21.66 -4.94
CA ASN A 55 -4.51 22.66 -4.39
C ASN A 55 -5.50 21.97 -3.44
N LEU A 56 -5.38 22.22 -2.14
CA LEU A 56 -6.31 21.72 -1.12
C LEU A 56 -7.46 22.70 -0.80
N ASP A 57 -7.33 23.95 -1.25
CA ASP A 57 -8.24 25.06 -0.96
C ASP A 57 -9.39 25.17 -1.97
N GLN A 58 -9.49 24.24 -2.93
CA GLN A 58 -10.61 24.19 -3.86
C GLN A 58 -11.93 24.08 -3.08
N PRO A 59 -12.88 25.02 -3.29
CA PRO A 59 -14.09 25.12 -2.48
C PRO A 59 -15.03 23.96 -2.76
N CYS A 60 -15.74 23.52 -1.72
CA CYS A 60 -16.82 22.56 -1.86
C CYS A 60 -18.05 23.21 -2.49
N ARG A 61 -18.56 22.61 -3.57
CA ARG A 61 -19.80 23.04 -4.23
C ARG A 61 -21.06 22.35 -3.68
N LYS A 62 -20.89 21.23 -2.98
CA LYS A 62 -21.97 20.44 -2.36
C LYS A 62 -21.92 20.61 -0.84
N VAL A 63 -22.27 21.82 -0.36
CA VAL A 63 -22.09 22.23 1.05
C VAL A 63 -22.75 21.27 2.04
N ASP A 64 -23.83 20.60 1.64
CA ASP A 64 -24.54 19.60 2.47
C ASP A 64 -23.66 18.41 2.89
N LEU A 65 -22.66 18.07 2.06
CA LEU A 65 -21.68 17.01 2.31
C LEU A 65 -20.59 17.45 3.32
N MET A 66 -20.42 18.76 3.55
CA MET A 66 -19.38 19.25 4.45
C MET A 66 -19.76 18.98 5.90
N LYS A 67 -18.95 18.18 6.59
CA LYS A 67 -19.04 17.98 8.04
C LYS A 67 -17.71 18.35 8.68
N LYS A 68 -17.73 19.36 9.56
CA LYS A 68 -16.55 19.93 10.23
C LYS A 68 -15.63 18.85 10.82
N CYS A 69 -14.37 18.78 10.40
CA CYS A 69 -13.31 18.03 11.10
C CYS A 69 -12.58 18.95 12.08
N THR A 70 -12.41 18.53 13.33
CA THR A 70 -11.59 19.26 14.34
C THR A 70 -10.38 18.45 14.82
N PHE A 71 -10.17 17.24 14.28
CA PHE A 71 -9.09 16.37 14.72
C PHE A 71 -7.73 16.90 14.23
N LYS A 72 -6.77 17.06 15.15
CA LYS A 72 -5.39 17.41 14.79
C LYS A 72 -4.76 16.42 13.81
N SER A 73 -5.14 15.14 13.91
CA SER A 73 -4.72 14.10 12.98
C SER A 73 -5.19 14.32 11.53
N CYS A 74 -6.22 15.15 11.29
CA CYS A 74 -6.68 15.56 9.95
C CYS A 74 -5.68 16.50 9.24
N HIS A 75 -4.87 17.28 9.96
CA HIS A 75 -4.14 18.42 9.39
C HIS A 75 -2.89 18.01 8.61
N VAL A 76 -2.64 18.66 7.47
CA VAL A 76 -1.44 18.49 6.65
C VAL A 76 -0.34 19.42 7.15
N PRO A 77 0.86 18.91 7.50
CA PRO A 77 1.98 19.76 7.89
C PRO A 77 2.43 20.67 6.74
N ARG A 78 2.59 21.98 7.01
CA ARG A 78 3.03 22.95 6.01
C ARG A 78 4.56 22.94 5.86
N ILE A 79 5.02 22.87 4.61
CA ILE A 79 6.44 22.69 4.27
C ILE A 79 7.31 23.89 4.66
N GLU A 80 6.78 25.11 4.57
CA GLU A 80 7.47 26.36 4.92
C GLU A 80 8.05 26.34 6.35
N THR A 81 7.44 25.55 7.24
CA THR A 81 7.90 25.38 8.62
C THR A 81 8.98 24.31 8.80
N LEU A 82 9.20 23.46 7.79
CA LEU A 82 10.01 22.24 7.87
C LEU A 82 11.33 22.34 7.10
N ASP A 83 11.39 23.08 5.99
CA ASP A 83 12.59 23.21 5.15
C ASP A 83 12.62 24.61 4.48
N PRO A 84 13.34 25.61 5.05
CA PRO A 84 13.44 26.95 4.48
C PRO A 84 14.13 27.01 3.11
N GLU A 85 14.85 25.96 2.70
CA GLU A 85 15.50 25.84 1.38
C GLU A 85 14.66 25.04 0.37
N PHE A 86 13.43 24.68 0.73
CA PHE A 86 12.58 23.77 -0.05
C PHE A 86 12.38 24.22 -1.50
N THR A 87 12.19 25.52 -1.73
CA THR A 87 12.02 26.12 -3.07
C THR A 87 13.35 26.34 -3.82
N LYS A 88 14.50 26.30 -3.13
CA LYS A 88 15.83 26.43 -3.76
C LYS A 88 16.39 25.09 -4.24
N ASN A 89 15.97 23.99 -3.60
CA ASN A 89 16.42 22.62 -3.89
C ASN A 89 15.29 21.76 -4.49
N LEU A 90 14.57 22.28 -5.49
CA LEU A 90 13.64 21.46 -6.27
C LEU A 90 14.43 20.45 -7.12
N VAL A 91 14.57 19.23 -6.58
CA VAL A 91 15.22 18.09 -7.24
C VAL A 91 14.45 17.64 -8.49
N CYS A 92 13.16 17.99 -8.61
CA CYS A 92 12.38 17.78 -9.81
C CYS A 92 11.68 19.05 -10.28
N ARG A 93 11.77 19.31 -11.58
CA ARG A 93 11.10 20.43 -12.25
C ARG A 93 9.96 19.91 -13.09
N PHE A 94 8.82 20.55 -12.92
CA PHE A 94 7.64 20.30 -13.74
C PHE A 94 7.60 21.32 -14.85
N GLY A 95 7.36 20.87 -16.06
CA GLY A 95 7.29 21.76 -17.20
C GLY A 95 6.39 21.21 -18.29
N ILE A 96 6.30 21.99 -19.36
CA ILE A 96 5.68 21.59 -20.61
C ILE A 96 6.69 21.83 -21.72
N GLU A 97 6.65 20.97 -22.73
CA GLU A 97 7.40 21.19 -23.96
C GLU A 97 6.60 22.16 -24.84
N GLU A 98 7.16 23.35 -25.08
CA GLU A 98 6.62 24.31 -26.04
C GLU A 98 7.72 24.63 -27.06
N ASN A 99 7.43 24.43 -28.36
CA ASN A 99 8.37 24.69 -29.47
C ASN A 99 9.74 24.01 -29.29
N ASN A 100 9.77 22.73 -28.89
CA ASN A 100 10.98 21.94 -28.58
C ASN A 100 11.85 22.55 -27.45
N GLN A 101 11.28 23.39 -26.59
CA GLN A 101 11.95 23.93 -25.40
C GLN A 101 11.15 23.57 -24.14
N CYS A 102 11.85 23.15 -23.09
CA CYS A 102 11.22 22.89 -21.80
C CYS A 102 10.92 24.20 -21.08
N LYS A 103 9.64 24.51 -20.85
CA LYS A 103 9.21 25.60 -19.97
C LYS A 103 8.79 25.05 -18.63
N TYR A 104 9.57 25.34 -17.60
CA TYR A 104 9.28 24.90 -16.23
C TYR A 104 8.38 25.88 -15.50
N PHE A 105 7.48 25.34 -14.68
CA PHE A 105 6.62 26.14 -13.81
C PHE A 105 7.44 26.80 -12.70
N ASP A 106 7.11 28.06 -12.39
CA ASP A 106 7.71 28.78 -11.27
C ASP A 106 7.20 28.19 -9.93
N PRO A 107 8.08 27.67 -9.06
CA PRO A 107 7.69 27.16 -7.74
C PRO A 107 7.13 28.24 -6.80
N SER A 108 7.23 29.53 -7.18
CA SER A 108 6.74 30.68 -6.41
C SER A 108 5.26 31.02 -6.67
N ASP A 109 4.55 30.23 -7.49
CA ASP A 109 3.12 30.41 -7.73
C ASP A 109 2.32 30.22 -6.42
N LYS A 110 1.77 31.34 -5.91
CA LYS A 110 1.05 31.41 -4.63
C LYS A 110 -0.25 30.59 -4.60
N ASN A 111 -0.77 30.16 -5.76
CA ASN A 111 -2.04 29.42 -5.85
C ASN A 111 -1.87 27.91 -5.63
N LEU A 112 -0.65 27.40 -5.49
CA LEU A 112 -0.35 25.97 -5.38
C LEU A 112 0.46 25.69 -4.11
N SER A 113 -0.06 24.78 -3.27
CA SER A 113 0.64 24.34 -2.07
C SER A 113 1.49 23.10 -2.38
N PHE A 114 2.75 23.10 -1.92
CA PHE A 114 3.56 21.89 -1.91
C PHE A 114 3.31 21.11 -0.61
N VAL A 115 3.18 19.79 -0.74
CA VAL A 115 3.02 18.86 0.39
C VAL A 115 4.05 17.74 0.31
N ASP A 116 4.71 17.45 1.44
CA ASP A 116 5.63 16.31 1.55
C ASP A 116 4.86 15.08 2.09
N LEU A 117 4.70 14.09 1.23
CA LEU A 117 3.95 12.87 1.50
C LEU A 117 4.67 11.91 2.47
N ASN A 118 5.98 12.08 2.69
CA ASN A 118 6.70 11.35 3.73
C ASN A 118 6.25 11.77 5.13
N VAL A 119 5.85 13.04 5.27
CA VAL A 119 5.33 13.61 6.53
C VAL A 119 3.81 13.47 6.58
N ALA A 120 3.12 13.81 5.50
CA ALA A 120 1.66 13.75 5.38
C ALA A 120 1.16 12.32 5.07
N LYS A 121 1.57 11.32 5.87
CA LYS A 121 1.19 9.91 5.66
C LYS A 121 -0.33 9.68 5.75
N GLN A 122 -0.83 8.72 4.99
CA GLN A 122 -2.21 8.25 5.05
C GLN A 122 -2.42 7.38 6.29
N THR A 123 -2.88 7.99 7.37
CA THR A 123 -3.01 7.36 8.68
C THR A 123 -4.44 7.43 9.16
N PHE A 124 -4.77 6.71 10.22
CA PHE A 124 -6.07 6.88 10.86
C PHE A 124 -6.21 8.30 11.43
N THR A 125 -7.25 9.03 10.99
CA THR A 125 -7.46 10.44 11.34
C THR A 125 -8.64 10.68 12.28
N ASN A 126 -9.39 9.63 12.65
CA ASN A 126 -10.72 9.72 13.27
C ASN A 126 -11.78 10.43 12.40
N TYR A 127 -11.54 10.72 11.12
CA TYR A 127 -12.56 11.23 10.23
C TYR A 127 -13.60 10.14 9.91
N HIS A 128 -14.82 10.33 10.41
CA HIS A 128 -15.94 9.38 10.21
C HIS A 128 -17.28 10.09 9.99
N LYS A 129 -17.52 11.21 10.68
CA LYS A 129 -18.69 12.07 10.43
C LYS A 129 -18.57 12.70 9.04
N GLY A 130 -19.57 12.51 8.18
CA GLY A 130 -19.56 12.97 6.78
C GLY A 130 -18.80 12.08 5.81
N ALA A 131 -17.97 11.13 6.28
CA ALA A 131 -17.25 10.23 5.39
C ALA A 131 -18.21 9.32 4.59
N PHE A 132 -19.31 8.89 5.22
CA PHE A 132 -20.35 8.09 4.56
C PHE A 132 -20.98 8.85 3.39
N ASP A 133 -21.46 10.07 3.64
CA ASP A 133 -22.14 10.92 2.63
C ASP A 133 -21.23 11.18 1.42
N ILE A 134 -19.92 11.39 1.64
CA ILE A 134 -18.94 11.55 0.57
C ILE A 134 -18.82 10.27 -0.27
N TRP A 135 -18.70 9.10 0.37
CA TRP A 135 -18.61 7.83 -0.36
C TRP A 135 -19.91 7.52 -1.10
N GLU A 136 -21.06 7.77 -0.49
CA GLU A 136 -22.37 7.62 -1.14
C GLU A 136 -22.47 8.49 -2.39
N ALA A 137 -22.07 9.76 -2.30
CA ALA A 137 -22.02 10.66 -3.44
C ALA A 137 -21.07 10.16 -4.55
N ILE A 138 -19.93 9.56 -4.21
CA ILE A 138 -19.01 8.98 -5.20
C ILE A 138 -19.60 7.73 -5.85
N TYR A 139 -20.15 6.81 -5.06
CA TYR A 139 -20.70 5.56 -5.58
C TYR A 139 -21.92 5.76 -6.46
N LYS A 140 -22.74 6.77 -6.16
CA LYS A 140 -23.90 7.14 -6.98
C LYS A 140 -23.51 7.52 -8.41
N GLU A 141 -22.36 8.15 -8.63
CA GLU A 141 -21.93 8.55 -9.99
C GLU A 141 -21.43 7.36 -10.84
N ILE A 142 -21.25 6.17 -10.25
CA ILE A 142 -20.67 4.99 -10.90
C ILE A 142 -21.53 3.74 -10.74
N GLU A 143 -22.76 3.87 -10.25
CA GLU A 143 -23.61 2.74 -9.88
C GLU A 143 -23.88 1.79 -11.06
N ASP A 144 -24.03 2.33 -12.26
CA ASP A 144 -24.29 1.57 -13.49
C ASP A 144 -23.02 1.00 -14.13
N ASN A 145 -21.83 1.35 -13.63
CA ASN A 145 -20.56 0.91 -14.19
C ASN A 145 -19.82 -0.04 -13.24
N THR A 146 -19.91 -1.33 -13.56
CA THR A 146 -19.29 -2.40 -12.76
C THR A 146 -17.76 -2.29 -12.68
N ASN A 147 -17.07 -1.90 -13.76
CA ASN A 147 -15.62 -1.81 -13.76
C ASN A 147 -15.14 -0.62 -12.91
N LEU A 148 -15.74 0.56 -13.09
CA LEU A 148 -15.48 1.74 -12.25
C LEU A 148 -15.80 1.46 -10.78
N TYR A 149 -16.93 0.79 -10.50
CA TYR A 149 -17.29 0.37 -9.17
C TYR A 149 -16.19 -0.48 -8.53
N ARG A 150 -15.65 -1.47 -9.26
CA ARG A 150 -14.57 -2.33 -8.76
C ARG A 150 -13.27 -1.56 -8.53
N LEU A 151 -12.91 -0.63 -9.43
CA LEU A 151 -11.73 0.21 -9.26
C LEU A 151 -11.84 1.09 -8.00
N ILE A 152 -12.95 1.82 -7.87
CA ILE A 152 -13.18 2.74 -6.75
C ILE A 152 -13.38 1.97 -5.44
N SER A 153 -14.06 0.81 -5.46
CA SER A 153 -14.13 -0.10 -4.31
C SER A 153 -12.76 -0.62 -3.88
N GLY A 154 -11.86 -0.90 -4.83
CA GLY A 154 -10.49 -1.29 -4.54
C GLY A 154 -9.70 -0.18 -3.85
N ILE A 155 -9.81 1.06 -4.33
CA ILE A 155 -9.19 2.24 -3.70
C ILE A 155 -9.78 2.50 -2.31
N HIS A 156 -11.10 2.41 -2.15
CA HIS A 156 -11.75 2.54 -0.84
C HIS A 156 -11.22 1.49 0.14
N TYR A 157 -11.08 0.23 -0.30
CA TYR A 157 -10.49 -0.82 0.52
C TYR A 157 -9.00 -0.57 0.83
N SER A 158 -8.24 -0.05 -0.12
CA SER A 158 -6.84 0.39 0.09
C SER A 158 -6.73 1.42 1.21
N ILE A 159 -7.62 2.42 1.22
CA ILE A 159 -7.69 3.44 2.28
C ILE A 159 -7.98 2.77 3.63
N PHE A 160 -8.97 1.88 3.69
CA PHE A 160 -9.31 1.13 4.90
C PHE A 160 -8.11 0.30 5.43
N VAL A 161 -7.38 -0.37 4.55
CA VAL A 161 -6.18 -1.14 4.91
C VAL A 161 -5.11 -0.21 5.49
N HIS A 162 -4.86 0.93 4.84
CA HIS A 162 -3.86 1.91 5.30
C HIS A 162 -4.17 2.47 6.68
N ILE A 163 -5.41 2.91 6.92
CA ILE A 163 -5.78 3.43 8.25
C ILE A 163 -5.77 2.33 9.32
N SER A 164 -5.97 1.06 8.95
CA SER A 164 -5.85 -0.06 9.88
C SER A 164 -4.39 -0.39 10.20
N PHE A 165 -3.51 -0.26 9.22
CA PHE A 165 -2.08 -0.53 9.38
C PHE A 165 -1.34 0.62 10.08
N PHE A 166 -1.70 1.87 9.79
CA PHE A 166 -1.15 3.07 10.40
C PHE A 166 -2.17 3.70 11.38
N TYR A 167 -2.57 2.91 12.38
CA TYR A 167 -3.72 3.22 13.24
C TYR A 167 -3.40 4.21 14.35
N LYS A 168 -2.29 4.03 15.08
CA LYS A 168 -1.91 4.92 16.20
C LYS A 168 -0.47 5.37 16.06
N SER A 169 -0.23 6.67 16.05
CA SER A 169 1.13 7.22 16.05
C SER A 169 1.84 6.92 17.38
N VAL A 170 3.07 6.43 17.30
CA VAL A 170 3.95 6.14 18.45
C VAL A 170 5.37 6.53 18.06
N GLY A 171 5.86 7.63 18.64
CA GLY A 171 7.16 8.21 18.28
C GLY A 171 7.26 8.51 16.77
N PRO A 172 8.33 8.10 16.07
CA PRO A 172 8.44 8.29 14.62
C PRO A 172 7.60 7.30 13.79
N GLY A 173 6.98 6.31 14.45
CA GLY A 173 6.29 5.20 13.83
C GLY A 173 4.79 5.18 14.08
N TYR A 174 4.18 4.07 13.68
CA TYR A 174 2.76 3.79 13.87
C TYR A 174 2.56 2.35 14.30
N LEU A 175 1.60 2.13 15.18
CA LEU A 175 1.09 0.81 15.51
C LEU A 175 -0.09 0.47 14.61
N SER A 176 -0.08 -0.76 14.10
CA SER A 176 -1.20 -1.35 13.38
C SER A 176 -2.29 -1.83 14.35
N ASN A 177 -3.51 -1.94 13.84
CA ASN A 177 -4.64 -2.49 14.57
C ASN A 177 -5.27 -3.66 13.79
N PRO A 178 -4.67 -4.87 13.85
CA PRO A 178 -5.21 -6.06 13.18
C PRO A 178 -6.63 -6.41 13.62
N ILE A 179 -7.01 -6.14 14.87
CA ILE A 179 -8.37 -6.40 15.37
C ILE A 179 -9.38 -5.50 14.64
N TYR A 180 -9.07 -4.21 14.49
CA TYR A 180 -9.90 -3.28 13.72
C TYR A 180 -10.04 -3.73 12.26
N TYR A 181 -8.94 -4.15 11.64
CA TYR A 181 -8.95 -4.72 10.29
C TYR A 181 -9.84 -5.96 10.19
N LEU A 182 -9.61 -6.96 11.05
CA LEU A 182 -10.30 -8.25 11.00
C LEU A 182 -11.81 -8.13 11.23
N LYS A 183 -12.27 -7.14 12.02
CA LYS A 183 -13.69 -6.88 12.25
C LYS A 183 -14.42 -6.30 11.03
N LYS A 184 -13.72 -5.58 10.16
CA LYS A 184 -14.31 -4.81 9.05
C LYS A 184 -13.91 -5.31 7.66
N LYS A 185 -12.98 -6.27 7.58
CA LYS A 185 -12.52 -6.80 6.29
C LYS A 185 -13.67 -7.44 5.51
N ASN A 186 -13.61 -7.31 4.20
CA ASN A 186 -14.60 -7.85 3.28
C ASN A 186 -13.88 -8.50 2.11
N SER A 187 -14.21 -9.76 1.83
CA SER A 187 -13.52 -10.54 0.79
C SER A 187 -13.82 -10.03 -0.62
N ALA A 188 -15.01 -9.49 -0.89
CA ALA A 188 -15.35 -8.89 -2.17
C ALA A 188 -14.56 -7.59 -2.40
N HIS A 189 -14.46 -6.73 -1.38
CA HIS A 189 -13.65 -5.52 -1.47
C HIS A 189 -12.14 -5.82 -1.59
N PHE A 190 -11.65 -6.88 -0.96
CA PHE A 190 -10.28 -7.35 -1.17
C PHE A 190 -10.05 -7.82 -2.63
N LYS A 191 -10.98 -8.55 -3.23
CA LYS A 191 -10.91 -8.90 -4.67
C LYS A 191 -10.89 -7.65 -5.55
N ASN A 192 -11.63 -6.61 -5.17
CA ASN A 192 -11.63 -5.32 -5.87
C ASN A 192 -10.30 -4.57 -5.70
N LEU A 193 -9.64 -4.66 -4.54
CA LEU A 193 -8.28 -4.15 -4.35
C LEU A 193 -7.30 -4.82 -5.32
N ILE A 194 -7.33 -6.15 -5.42
CA ILE A 194 -6.49 -6.90 -6.37
C ILE A 194 -6.81 -6.51 -7.83
N PHE A 195 -8.09 -6.32 -8.15
CA PHE A 195 -8.51 -5.87 -9.47
C PHE A 195 -7.95 -4.48 -9.80
N ALA A 196 -8.08 -3.51 -8.89
CA ALA A 196 -7.54 -2.16 -9.06
C ALA A 196 -6.02 -2.17 -9.19
N GLU A 197 -5.31 -2.96 -8.37
CA GLU A 197 -3.85 -3.09 -8.47
C GLU A 197 -3.41 -3.61 -9.83
N ASN A 198 -4.02 -4.70 -10.30
CA ASN A 198 -3.68 -5.30 -11.59
C ASN A 198 -4.00 -4.37 -12.78
N PHE A 199 -5.10 -3.62 -12.70
CA PHE A 199 -5.43 -2.60 -13.69
C PHE A 199 -4.33 -1.52 -13.76
N VAL A 200 -3.95 -0.94 -12.61
CA VAL A 200 -2.91 0.11 -12.57
C VAL A 200 -1.55 -0.44 -13.00
N LYS A 201 -1.18 -1.65 -12.57
CA LYS A 201 0.04 -2.34 -13.03
C LYS A 201 0.10 -2.46 -14.55
N GLY A 202 -1.00 -2.90 -15.19
CA GLY A 202 -1.06 -3.03 -16.64
C GLY A 202 -1.03 -1.69 -17.39
N VAL A 203 -1.49 -0.60 -16.78
CA VAL A 203 -1.30 0.75 -17.35
C VAL A 203 0.15 1.20 -17.21
N VAL A 204 0.75 1.07 -16.02
CA VAL A 204 2.14 1.47 -15.77
C VAL A 204 3.12 0.68 -16.64
N GLY A 205 2.90 -0.62 -16.85
CA GLY A 205 3.72 -1.45 -17.73
C GLY A 205 3.73 -1.01 -19.20
N ARG A 206 2.79 -0.15 -19.63
CA ARG A 206 2.72 0.39 -21.01
C ARG A 206 3.28 1.80 -21.15
N LEU A 207 3.76 2.40 -20.07
CA LEU A 207 4.38 3.72 -20.12
C LEU A 207 5.68 3.67 -20.95
N GLN A 208 5.90 4.73 -21.71
CA GLN A 208 7.11 4.91 -22.50
C GLN A 208 7.95 6.01 -21.83
N ILE A 209 8.91 5.61 -21.00
CA ILE A 209 9.68 6.54 -20.13
C ILE A 209 10.36 7.67 -20.91
N ASN A 210 10.77 7.41 -22.16
CA ASN A 210 11.44 8.40 -23.01
C ASN A 210 10.58 9.65 -23.30
N HIS A 211 9.27 9.61 -23.06
CA HIS A 211 8.33 10.71 -23.31
C HIS A 211 8.13 11.66 -22.13
N PHE A 212 8.79 11.44 -20.99
CA PHE A 212 8.72 12.37 -19.84
C PHE A 212 9.66 13.58 -19.98
N ARG A 213 10.36 13.70 -21.12
CA ARG A 213 11.24 14.83 -21.42
C ARG A 213 10.49 16.16 -21.23
N CYS A 214 11.09 17.11 -20.53
CA CYS A 214 10.52 18.40 -20.09
C CYS A 214 9.35 18.34 -19.07
N SER A 215 8.57 17.25 -19.04
CA SER A 215 7.42 17.10 -18.16
C SER A 215 7.81 16.85 -16.70
N LEU A 216 8.87 16.06 -16.50
CA LEU A 216 9.50 15.80 -15.21
C LEU A 216 11.01 15.68 -15.40
N GLU A 217 11.77 16.68 -14.99
CA GLU A 217 13.23 16.57 -14.94
C GLU A 217 13.64 15.88 -13.63
N MET A 218 14.42 14.80 -13.73
CA MET A 218 14.80 13.92 -12.62
C MET A 218 16.29 13.59 -12.70
N GLU A 219 16.91 13.27 -11.57
CA GLU A 219 18.24 12.63 -11.57
C GLU A 219 18.17 11.26 -12.28
N ASP A 220 19.22 10.91 -13.03
CA ASP A 220 19.29 9.69 -13.85
C ASP A 220 18.95 8.41 -13.07
N GLN A 221 19.40 8.32 -11.81
CA GLN A 221 19.11 7.19 -10.92
C GLN A 221 17.60 6.94 -10.74
N HIS A 222 16.77 7.99 -10.69
CA HIS A 222 15.33 7.85 -10.53
C HIS A 222 14.65 7.42 -11.84
N VAL A 223 15.20 7.83 -12.98
CA VAL A 223 14.76 7.39 -14.31
C VAL A 223 15.01 5.89 -14.47
N ASP A 224 16.18 5.41 -14.05
CA ASP A 224 16.52 3.99 -14.07
C ASP A 224 15.58 3.16 -13.18
N GLN A 225 15.31 3.62 -11.95
CA GLN A 225 14.37 2.95 -11.04
C GLN A 225 12.96 2.85 -11.63
N LEU A 226 12.49 3.92 -12.29
CA LEU A 226 11.20 3.92 -12.94
C LEU A 226 11.19 2.99 -14.17
N SER A 227 12.27 2.97 -14.95
CA SER A 227 12.46 2.07 -16.08
C SER A 227 12.41 0.61 -15.65
N ASP A 228 13.07 0.24 -14.54
CA ASP A 228 13.04 -1.11 -13.96
C ASP A 228 11.62 -1.51 -13.52
N ILE A 229 10.90 -0.59 -12.88
CA ILE A 229 9.50 -0.80 -12.46
C ILE A 229 8.62 -1.06 -13.68
N VAL A 230 8.73 -0.23 -14.73
CA VAL A 230 7.96 -0.41 -15.95
C VAL A 230 8.34 -1.70 -16.68
N ALA A 231 9.63 -2.03 -16.75
CA ALA A 231 10.12 -3.25 -17.37
C ALA A 231 9.58 -4.51 -16.68
N TYR A 232 9.59 -4.55 -15.34
CA TYR A 232 8.98 -5.62 -14.56
C TYR A 232 7.47 -5.75 -14.85
N LEU A 233 6.77 -4.63 -14.98
CA LEU A 233 5.32 -4.62 -15.21
C LEU A 233 4.90 -4.90 -16.67
N ARG A 234 5.80 -4.83 -17.65
CA ARG A 234 5.50 -5.14 -19.06
C ARG A 234 4.96 -6.56 -19.27
N SER A 235 5.45 -7.52 -18.49
CA SER A 235 5.04 -8.93 -18.55
C SER A 235 3.73 -9.22 -17.80
N HIS A 236 3.21 -8.25 -17.05
CA HIS A 236 2.03 -8.46 -16.21
C HIS A 236 0.73 -8.42 -17.03
N ARG A 237 -0.27 -9.16 -16.55
CA ARG A 237 -1.56 -9.28 -17.24
C ARG A 237 -2.27 -7.92 -17.31
N ASN A 238 -2.44 -7.44 -18.53
CA ASN A 238 -3.24 -6.25 -18.81
C ASN A 238 -4.74 -6.55 -18.61
N ILE A 239 -5.35 -5.94 -17.59
CA ILE A 239 -6.80 -5.88 -17.48
C ILE A 239 -7.27 -4.79 -18.45
N LYS A 240 -8.01 -5.17 -19.49
CA LYS A 240 -8.69 -4.19 -20.34
C LYS A 240 -9.84 -3.59 -19.55
N PHE A 241 -9.81 -2.28 -19.36
CA PHE A 241 -10.99 -1.51 -19.00
C PHE A 241 -11.90 -1.46 -20.23
N ASN A 242 -12.83 -2.41 -20.28
CA ASN A 242 -13.74 -2.57 -21.40
C ASN A 242 -15.05 -1.86 -21.08
N ASP A 243 -14.97 -0.54 -21.03
CA ASP A 243 -16.14 0.32 -20.92
C ASP A 243 -16.22 1.19 -22.17
N ASN A 244 -17.42 1.32 -22.75
CA ASN A 244 -17.68 2.17 -23.91
C ASN A 244 -17.70 3.68 -23.54
N LEU A 245 -16.92 4.07 -22.54
CA LEU A 245 -16.94 5.42 -22.00
C LEU A 245 -16.11 6.34 -22.90
N SER A 246 -16.75 7.35 -23.49
CA SER A 246 -16.06 8.40 -24.24
C SER A 246 -15.22 9.26 -23.30
N LEU A 247 -14.22 9.95 -23.86
CA LEU A 247 -13.35 10.85 -23.09
C LEU A 247 -14.14 12.01 -22.45
N SER A 248 -15.21 12.48 -23.10
CA SER A 248 -16.09 13.53 -22.56
C SER A 248 -16.91 13.05 -21.37
N GLU A 249 -17.45 11.83 -21.42
CA GLU A 249 -18.15 11.20 -20.29
C GLU A 249 -17.19 10.99 -19.11
N LEU A 250 -15.96 10.54 -19.39
CA LEU A 250 -14.93 10.36 -18.37
C LEU A 250 -14.56 11.68 -17.67
N ASN A 251 -14.35 12.75 -18.43
CA ASN A 251 -14.06 14.07 -17.88
C ASN A 251 -15.25 14.62 -17.05
N THR A 252 -16.48 14.35 -17.50
CA THR A 252 -17.69 14.74 -16.75
C THR A 252 -17.78 13.98 -15.42
N LEU A 253 -17.57 12.67 -15.44
CA LEU A 253 -17.54 11.83 -14.24
C LEU A 253 -16.44 12.27 -13.27
N GLU A 254 -15.24 12.54 -13.80
CA GLU A 254 -14.10 13.05 -13.03
C GLU A 254 -14.45 14.32 -12.27
N ASN A 255 -15.06 15.29 -12.95
CA ASN A 255 -15.50 16.53 -12.33
C ASN A 255 -16.50 16.28 -11.19
N LYS A 256 -17.52 15.45 -11.40
CA LYS A 256 -18.53 15.14 -10.37
C LYS A 256 -17.95 14.45 -9.14
N ILE A 257 -17.00 13.53 -9.35
CA ILE A 257 -16.29 12.86 -8.25
C ILE A 257 -15.41 13.85 -7.49
N PHE A 258 -14.68 14.74 -8.17
CA PHE A 258 -13.88 15.76 -7.49
C PHE A 258 -14.73 16.80 -6.77
N GLU A 259 -15.93 17.11 -7.24
CA GLU A 259 -16.88 17.93 -6.49
C GLU A 259 -17.25 17.31 -5.14
N ALA A 260 -17.35 15.98 -5.05
CA ALA A 260 -17.54 15.29 -3.77
C ALA A 260 -16.25 15.28 -2.93
N ILE A 261 -15.10 14.92 -3.51
CA ILE A 261 -13.81 14.86 -2.80
C ILE A 261 -13.42 16.23 -2.22
N ASN A 262 -13.73 17.31 -2.92
CA ASN A 262 -13.43 18.67 -2.44
C ASN A 262 -14.22 19.09 -1.19
N CYS A 263 -15.28 18.35 -0.84
CA CYS A 263 -16.07 18.54 0.38
C CYS A 263 -15.54 17.75 1.59
N ILE A 264 -14.41 17.04 1.46
CA ILE A 264 -13.75 16.35 2.57
C ILE A 264 -13.00 17.38 3.44
N GLU A 265 -13.49 17.58 4.67
CA GLU A 265 -12.90 18.51 5.66
C GLU A 265 -11.60 17.99 6.29
N CYS A 266 -11.35 16.69 6.26
CA CYS A 266 -10.08 16.12 6.71
C CYS A 266 -8.99 16.40 5.66
N GLU A 267 -8.09 17.36 5.90
CA GLU A 267 -7.05 17.76 4.93
C GLU A 267 -6.21 16.57 4.41
N LYS A 268 -5.71 15.69 5.30
CA LYS A 268 -4.98 14.48 4.89
C LYS A 268 -5.84 13.52 4.07
N CYS A 269 -7.12 13.40 4.40
CA CYS A 269 -8.04 12.52 3.68
C CYS A 269 -8.34 13.10 2.29
N LYS A 270 -8.55 14.41 2.18
CA LYS A 270 -8.72 15.15 0.92
C LYS A 270 -7.46 15.02 0.06
N LEU A 271 -6.28 15.25 0.64
CA LEU A 271 -4.98 15.08 -0.02
C LEU A 271 -4.82 13.68 -0.66
N TRP A 272 -4.95 12.61 0.13
CA TRP A 272 -4.81 11.25 -0.39
C TRP A 272 -5.97 10.80 -1.27
N GLY A 273 -7.16 11.38 -1.09
CA GLY A 273 -8.30 11.22 -1.99
C GLY A 273 -7.98 11.78 -3.37
N LEU A 274 -7.57 13.05 -3.44
CA LEU A 274 -7.15 13.71 -4.68
C LEU A 274 -6.03 12.94 -5.37
N ILE A 275 -4.99 12.51 -4.64
CA ILE A 275 -3.86 11.77 -5.23
C ILE A 275 -4.31 10.46 -5.87
N GLN A 276 -5.07 9.64 -5.14
CA GLN A 276 -5.47 8.32 -5.63
C GLN A 276 -6.50 8.42 -6.75
N PHE A 277 -7.46 9.36 -6.67
CA PHE A 277 -8.46 9.53 -7.72
C PHE A 277 -7.87 10.16 -8.98
N ARG A 278 -6.96 11.14 -8.87
CA ARG A 278 -6.22 11.66 -10.04
C ARG A 278 -5.45 10.53 -10.73
N GLY A 279 -4.67 9.76 -9.96
CA GLY A 279 -3.96 8.59 -10.47
C GLY A 279 -4.87 7.58 -11.18
N LEU A 280 -6.11 7.39 -10.68
CA LEU A 280 -7.09 6.50 -11.27
C LEU A 280 -7.60 7.03 -12.61
N PHE A 281 -8.01 8.29 -12.66
CA PHE A 281 -8.51 8.91 -13.90
C PHE A 281 -7.41 8.99 -14.97
N ILE A 282 -6.18 9.30 -14.58
CA ILE A 282 -4.99 9.20 -15.45
C ILE A 282 -4.87 7.78 -16.01
N ALA A 283 -4.94 6.76 -15.14
CA ALA A 283 -4.80 5.37 -15.58
C ALA A 283 -5.89 4.96 -16.58
N ILE A 284 -7.14 5.40 -16.36
CA ILE A 284 -8.26 5.14 -17.27
C ILE A 284 -8.03 5.87 -18.60
N LYS A 285 -7.69 7.16 -18.58
CA LYS A 285 -7.41 7.96 -19.79
C LYS A 285 -6.32 7.32 -20.65
N LEU A 286 -5.19 6.92 -20.04
CA LEU A 286 -4.09 6.24 -20.72
C LEU A 286 -4.50 4.90 -21.35
N GLN A 287 -5.46 4.19 -20.75
CA GLN A 287 -5.97 2.97 -21.35
C GLN A 287 -6.95 3.24 -22.50
N THR A 288 -7.81 4.26 -22.38
CA THR A 288 -8.81 4.63 -23.40
C THR A 288 -8.18 5.24 -24.65
N THR A 289 -7.20 6.13 -24.51
CA THR A 289 -6.59 6.81 -25.66
C THR A 289 -5.61 5.93 -26.43
N GLN A 290 -5.11 4.84 -25.81
CA GLN A 290 -3.99 4.01 -26.30
C GLN A 290 -2.70 4.77 -26.64
N ASN A 291 -2.66 6.08 -26.38
CA ASN A 291 -1.53 6.95 -26.58
C ASN A 291 -0.87 7.20 -25.22
N SER A 292 0.20 6.46 -24.94
CA SER A 292 1.07 6.68 -23.78
C SER A 292 2.15 7.73 -24.03
N SER A 293 2.06 8.45 -25.14
CA SER A 293 3.15 9.23 -25.73
C SER A 293 3.40 10.60 -25.10
N CYS A 294 2.54 11.11 -24.20
CA CYS A 294 2.85 12.31 -23.40
C CYS A 294 2.01 12.30 -22.12
N LEU A 295 2.61 11.89 -20.99
CA LEU A 295 2.00 12.04 -19.68
C LEU A 295 2.74 13.17 -18.94
N PRO A 296 2.05 14.25 -18.51
CA PRO A 296 2.66 15.30 -17.70
C PRO A 296 3.33 14.75 -16.45
N GLY A 297 4.38 15.42 -15.97
CA GLY A 297 5.22 14.89 -14.91
C GLY A 297 4.53 14.73 -13.56
N ASP A 298 3.60 15.63 -13.25
CA ASP A 298 2.77 15.54 -12.06
C ASP A 298 1.76 14.38 -12.14
N GLU A 299 1.24 14.08 -13.33
CA GLU A 299 0.40 12.91 -13.56
C GLU A 299 1.12 11.59 -13.29
N LEU A 300 2.40 11.49 -13.66
CA LEU A 300 3.22 10.32 -13.33
C LEU A 300 3.34 10.10 -11.81
N ILE A 301 3.50 11.19 -11.04
CA ILE A 301 3.59 11.10 -9.57
C ILE A 301 2.29 10.56 -8.99
N TYR A 302 1.13 11.08 -9.41
CA TYR A 302 -0.18 10.58 -8.96
C TYR A 302 -0.36 9.09 -9.28
N LEU A 303 -0.01 8.68 -10.50
CA LEU A 303 -0.11 7.28 -10.94
C LEU A 303 0.82 6.36 -10.13
N THR A 304 2.05 6.82 -9.87
CA THR A 304 3.06 6.07 -9.10
C THR A 304 2.64 5.90 -7.65
N HIS A 305 2.09 6.94 -7.04
CA HIS A 305 1.54 6.86 -5.68
C HIS A 305 0.31 5.96 -5.61
N LEU A 306 -0.60 6.02 -6.59
CA LEU A 306 -1.73 5.09 -6.64
C LEU A 306 -1.25 3.63 -6.70
N LEU A 307 -0.30 3.32 -7.60
CA LEU A 307 0.29 1.99 -7.68
C LEU A 307 0.90 1.56 -6.33
N HIS A 308 1.69 2.44 -5.72
CA HIS A 308 2.29 2.17 -4.42
C HIS A 308 1.24 1.91 -3.34
N LYS A 309 0.14 2.67 -3.28
CA LYS A 309 -0.95 2.46 -2.32
C LYS A 309 -1.67 1.14 -2.51
N LEU A 310 -1.95 0.75 -3.75
CA LEU A 310 -2.60 -0.52 -4.03
C LEU A 310 -1.69 -1.70 -3.68
N THR A 311 -0.42 -1.65 -4.10
CA THR A 311 0.56 -2.72 -3.81
C THR A 311 0.89 -2.82 -2.33
N SER A 312 1.14 -1.70 -1.64
CA SER A 312 1.41 -1.70 -0.20
C SER A 312 0.22 -2.21 0.62
N SER A 313 -1.02 -1.90 0.22
CA SER A 313 -2.22 -2.44 0.87
C SER A 313 -2.26 -3.96 0.85
N ILE A 314 -1.89 -4.59 -0.27
CA ILE A 314 -1.86 -6.06 -0.36
C ILE A 314 -0.81 -6.64 0.60
N SER A 315 0.36 -6.02 0.68
CA SER A 315 1.39 -6.38 1.65
C SER A 315 0.91 -6.20 3.09
N TYR A 316 0.24 -5.09 3.41
CA TYR A 316 -0.30 -4.84 4.75
C TYR A 316 -1.41 -5.80 5.15
N VAL A 317 -2.26 -6.24 4.20
CA VAL A 317 -3.25 -7.30 4.43
C VAL A 317 -2.54 -8.58 4.86
N LYS A 318 -1.53 -9.04 4.12
CA LYS A 318 -0.76 -10.25 4.47
C LYS A 318 -0.17 -10.16 5.87
N ILE A 319 0.39 -9.00 6.22
CA ILE A 319 0.96 -8.75 7.54
C ILE A 319 -0.12 -8.81 8.62
N MET A 320 -1.21 -8.05 8.49
CA MET A 320 -2.28 -8.00 9.49
C MET A 320 -3.04 -9.33 9.64
N GLU A 321 -3.18 -10.11 8.57
CA GLU A 321 -3.80 -11.44 8.64
C GLU A 321 -2.89 -12.48 9.30
N LYS A 322 -1.56 -12.35 9.16
CA LYS A 322 -0.61 -13.18 9.90
C LYS A 322 -0.75 -12.96 11.41
N TYR A 323 -0.88 -11.71 11.85
CA TYR A 323 -1.05 -11.36 13.27
C TYR A 323 -2.47 -11.61 13.83
N LYS A 324 -3.28 -12.47 13.18
CA LYS A 324 -4.64 -12.83 13.64
C LYS A 324 -4.63 -13.57 14.99
N TYR A 325 -3.55 -14.28 15.32
CA TYR A 325 -3.43 -15.05 16.56
C TYR A 325 -2.05 -14.91 17.21
N PRO A 326 -1.69 -13.73 17.75
CA PRO A 326 -0.35 -13.50 18.29
C PRO A 326 -0.02 -14.47 19.43
N LEU A 327 -1.00 -14.88 20.24
CA LEU A 327 -0.82 -15.88 21.29
C LEU A 327 -0.59 -17.28 20.73
N VAL A 328 -1.31 -17.68 19.67
CA VAL A 328 -1.15 -19.03 19.09
C VAL A 328 0.20 -19.15 18.39
N ASP A 329 0.63 -18.12 17.66
CA ASP A 329 1.96 -18.09 17.05
C ASP A 329 3.04 -18.04 18.13
N PHE A 330 2.87 -17.23 19.18
CA PHE A 330 3.78 -17.21 20.33
C PHE A 330 3.92 -18.60 20.95
N PHE A 331 2.82 -19.28 21.28
CA PHE A 331 2.88 -20.63 21.83
C PHE A 331 3.44 -21.66 20.85
N LYS A 332 3.23 -21.49 19.54
CA LYS A 332 3.77 -22.40 18.51
C LYS A 332 5.27 -22.24 18.30
N TYR A 333 5.79 -21.01 18.34
CA TYR A 333 7.21 -20.74 18.18
C TYR A 333 7.99 -21.00 19.47
N TYR A 334 7.41 -20.67 20.63
CA TYR A 334 8.03 -20.85 21.93
C TYR A 334 7.62 -22.15 22.66
N SER A 335 6.92 -23.07 22.00
CA SER A 335 6.45 -24.31 22.66
C SER A 335 7.60 -25.13 23.21
N ILE A 336 8.76 -25.12 22.54
CA ILE A 336 9.92 -25.89 22.95
C ILE A 336 10.54 -25.25 24.19
N GLU A 337 10.75 -23.94 24.19
CA GLU A 337 11.33 -23.16 25.28
C GLU A 337 10.42 -23.16 26.52
N ILE A 338 9.11 -23.10 26.34
CA ILE A 338 8.15 -23.20 27.44
C ILE A 338 8.17 -24.63 28.02
N SER A 339 8.24 -25.65 27.16
CA SER A 339 8.31 -27.05 27.60
C SER A 339 9.58 -27.35 28.39
N THR A 340 10.74 -26.82 27.97
CA THR A 340 12.01 -27.01 28.70
C THR A 340 11.98 -26.33 30.06
N ILE A 341 11.44 -25.11 30.16
CA ILE A 341 11.27 -24.41 31.44
C ILE A 341 10.37 -25.21 32.39
N ILE A 342 9.24 -25.75 31.90
CA ILE A 342 8.32 -26.55 32.71
C ILE A 342 8.99 -27.83 33.20
N ILE A 343 9.74 -28.53 32.34
CA ILE A 343 10.48 -29.75 32.71
C ILE A 343 11.53 -29.42 33.78
N SER A 344 12.33 -28.37 33.59
CA SER A 344 13.35 -27.95 34.56
C SER A 344 12.74 -27.60 35.92
N LEU A 345 11.63 -26.86 35.95
CA LEU A 345 10.90 -26.55 37.17
C LEU A 345 10.36 -27.83 37.84
N THR A 346 9.79 -28.74 37.05
CA THR A 346 9.25 -30.00 37.57
C THR A 346 10.35 -30.86 38.20
N VAL A 347 11.51 -30.98 37.56
CA VAL A 347 12.69 -31.68 38.10
C VAL A 347 13.19 -31.01 39.39
N PHE A 348 13.25 -29.69 39.43
CA PHE A 348 13.67 -28.95 40.62
C PHE A 348 12.73 -29.20 41.81
N PHE A 349 11.40 -29.16 41.58
CA PHE A 349 10.42 -29.40 42.63
C PHE A 349 10.38 -30.87 43.08
N THR A 350 10.51 -31.83 42.17
CA THR A 350 10.57 -33.26 42.55
C THR A 350 11.86 -33.58 43.32
N PHE A 351 13.00 -33.04 42.90
CA PHE A 351 14.27 -33.20 43.61
C PHE A 351 14.24 -32.59 45.01
N ASN A 352 13.70 -31.37 45.17
CA ASN A 352 13.52 -30.75 46.49
C ASN A 352 12.57 -31.54 47.40
N LYS A 353 11.49 -32.11 46.84
CA LYS A 353 10.57 -32.98 47.59
C LYS A 353 11.28 -34.27 48.03
N PHE A 354 12.11 -34.84 47.15
CA PHE A 354 12.90 -36.04 47.46
C PHE A 354 13.97 -35.78 48.53
N ASN A 355 14.70 -34.67 48.45
CA ASN A 355 15.68 -34.28 49.48
C ASN A 355 15.03 -34.04 50.84
N LYS A 356 13.88 -33.33 50.89
CA LYS A 356 13.10 -33.22 52.13
C LYS A 356 12.70 -34.60 52.70
N HIS A 357 12.37 -35.55 51.83
CA HIS A 357 11.98 -36.90 52.25
C HIS A 357 13.17 -37.74 52.74
N LEU A 358 14.38 -37.51 52.21
CA LEU A 358 15.63 -38.13 52.67
C LEU A 358 16.11 -37.54 54.00
N ASP A 359 15.97 -36.23 54.23
CA ASP A 359 16.29 -35.59 55.51
C ASP A 359 15.37 -36.06 56.64
N ILE A 360 14.08 -36.33 56.35
CA ILE A 360 13.15 -36.93 57.32
C ILE A 360 13.58 -38.35 57.70
N LYS A 361 14.16 -39.13 56.76
CA LYS A 361 14.66 -40.48 57.01
C LYS A 361 16.03 -40.53 57.69
N ARG A 362 16.79 -39.43 57.71
CA ARG A 362 18.11 -39.32 58.37
C ARG A 362 18.06 -38.82 59.82
N LYS A 363 16.88 -38.58 60.40
CA LYS A 363 16.80 -38.32 61.84
C LYS A 363 17.31 -39.55 62.62
N PRO A 364 18.32 -39.40 63.49
CA PRO A 364 18.90 -40.53 64.20
C PRO A 364 17.86 -41.14 65.14
N VAL A 365 17.74 -42.46 65.09
CA VAL A 365 17.09 -43.25 66.14
C VAL A 365 17.92 -43.07 67.41
N ASN A 366 17.38 -42.34 68.40
CA ASN A 366 17.93 -42.37 69.75
C ASN A 366 17.95 -43.82 70.22
N LYS A 367 19.16 -44.37 70.39
CA LYS A 367 19.39 -45.56 71.21
C LYS A 367 19.63 -45.07 72.63
N ASP A 368 18.57 -44.99 73.41
CA ASP A 368 18.67 -45.10 74.87
C ASP A 368 18.71 -46.59 75.21
N GLN A 369 19.88 -47.05 75.67
CA GLN A 369 20.06 -48.28 76.46
C GLN A 369 21.12 -48.01 77.52
#